data_AF-A0A934YG05-F1
#
_entry.id   AF-A0A934YG05-F1
#
_cell.length_a   1.000
_cell.length_b   1.000
_cell.length_c   1.000
_cell.angle_alpha   90.00
_cell.angle_beta   90.00
_cell.angle_gamma   90.00
#
_symmetry.space_group_name_H-M   'P 1'
#
loop_
_entity.id
_entity.type
_entity.pdbx_description
1 polymer ?
#
loop_
_entity_poly.entity_id
_entity_poly.type
_entity_poly.pdbx_seq_one_letter_code
_entity_poly.pdbx_strand_id
1 'polypeptide(L)'
;MPRFRFHYFFRNIEGVWASVNPDDIDNKAGYNDDERTAGKLYSTTKINSEIGNRILELLYCDNCGTTFFGGSRSIGKKGTWELLPLSPKIEGIPEKTPGKLVDKRTYQEYG
;
A
#
# COMPACT_ATOMS: atom_id res chain seq x y z
N MET A 1 -10.14 -7.32 32.05
CA MET A 1 -9.06 -6.34 31.77
C MET A 1 -8.98 -6.11 30.26
N PRO A 2 -8.91 -4.86 29.77
CA PRO A 2 -8.72 -4.61 28.35
C PRO A 2 -7.32 -5.07 27.90
N ARG A 3 -7.22 -5.65 26.70
CA ARG A 3 -5.97 -6.04 26.06
C ARG A 3 -5.71 -5.09 24.90
N PHE A 4 -4.58 -4.39 24.93
CA PHE A 4 -4.13 -3.56 23.81
C PHE A 4 -3.18 -4.38 22.93
N ARG A 5 -3.36 -4.31 21.61
CA ARG A 5 -2.43 -4.88 20.62
C ARG A 5 -1.89 -3.72 19.78
N PHE A 6 -0.59 -3.52 19.83
CA PHE A 6 0.11 -2.54 19.00
C PHE A 6 0.84 -3.27 17.88
N HIS A 7 0.78 -2.72 16.67
CA HIS A 7 1.56 -3.19 15.53
C HIS A 7 2.61 -2.12 15.24
N TYR A 8 3.88 -2.50 15.32
CA TYR A 8 5.00 -1.65 14.96
C TYR A 8 5.56 -2.13 13.63
N PHE A 9 5.75 -1.20 12.69
CA PHE A 9 6.13 -1.51 11.32
C PHE A 9 7.59 -1.10 11.11
N PHE A 10 8.43 -2.06 10.76
CA PHE A 10 9.77 -1.78 10.22
C PHE A 10 9.70 -1.93 8.70
N ARG A 11 10.11 -0.90 7.96
CA ARG A 11 10.26 -0.98 6.51
C ARG A 11 11.54 -1.75 6.19
N ASN A 12 11.50 -3.08 6.31
CA ASN A 12 12.64 -3.94 6.01
C ASN A 12 12.85 -4.17 4.51
N ILE A 13 11.80 -3.98 3.70
CA ILE A 13 11.87 -4.04 2.23
C ILE A 13 11.30 -2.72 1.69
N GLU A 14 12.16 -1.84 1.21
CA GLU A 14 11.71 -0.67 0.47
C GLU A 14 11.04 -1.13 -0.84
N GLY A 15 9.82 -0.65 -1.08
CA GLY A 15 9.21 -0.72 -2.41
C GLY A 15 8.56 -2.06 -2.79
N VAL A 16 7.73 -2.61 -1.91
CA VAL A 16 6.74 -3.62 -2.31
C VAL A 16 5.35 -2.98 -2.35
N TRP A 17 4.69 -3.09 -3.50
CA TRP A 17 3.30 -2.68 -3.67
C TRP A 17 2.46 -3.89 -4.03
N ALA A 18 1.18 -3.87 -3.69
CA ALA A 18 0.27 -4.94 -4.02
C ALA A 18 -1.10 -4.42 -4.44
N SER A 19 -1.78 -5.19 -5.28
CA SER A 19 -3.21 -5.00 -5.51
C SER A 19 -3.96 -5.21 -4.20
N VAL A 20 -4.91 -4.31 -3.90
CA VAL A 20 -5.75 -4.39 -2.70
C VAL A 20 -6.74 -5.56 -2.74
N ASN A 21 -6.95 -6.15 -3.91
CA ASN A 21 -7.82 -7.30 -4.07
C ASN A 21 -6.97 -8.59 -4.04
N PRO A 22 -7.17 -9.48 -3.05
CA PRO A 22 -6.43 -10.76 -2.96
C PRO A 22 -6.58 -11.66 -4.18
N ASP A 23 -7.74 -11.60 -4.86
CA ASP A 23 -8.06 -12.43 -6.02
C ASP A 23 -7.42 -11.89 -7.32
N ASP A 24 -6.80 -10.70 -7.26
CA ASP A 24 -6.11 -10.08 -8.39
C ASP A 24 -4.71 -10.66 -8.54
N ILE A 25 -4.63 -11.89 -9.03
CA ILE A 25 -3.40 -12.64 -9.22
C ILE A 25 -3.34 -13.24 -10.62
N ASP A 26 -2.12 -13.46 -11.11
CA ASP A 26 -1.93 -14.22 -12.35
C ASP A 26 -2.46 -15.65 -12.14
N ASN A 27 -3.25 -16.19 -13.08
CA ASN A 27 -3.78 -17.57 -13.07
C ASN A 27 -2.68 -18.64 -13.33
N LYS A 28 -1.54 -18.52 -12.65
CA LYS A 28 -0.43 -19.46 -12.70
C LYS A 28 -0.60 -20.50 -11.59
N ALA A 29 -0.33 -21.75 -11.92
CA ALA A 29 -0.34 -22.83 -10.95
C ALA A 29 0.58 -22.50 -9.77
N GLY A 30 0.05 -22.59 -8.55
CA GLY A 30 0.77 -22.29 -7.30
C GLY A 30 0.69 -20.84 -6.80
N TYR A 31 0.00 -19.92 -7.51
CA TYR A 31 -0.20 -18.54 -7.02
C TYR A 31 -1.53 -18.33 -6.29
N ASN A 32 -2.49 -19.23 -6.53
CA ASN A 32 -3.79 -19.24 -5.88
C ASN A 32 -3.67 -19.94 -4.52
N ASP A 33 -3.98 -19.21 -3.45
CA ASP A 33 -4.09 -19.70 -2.08
C ASP A 33 -5.22 -18.90 -1.41
N ASP A 34 -6.10 -19.59 -0.69
CA ASP A 34 -7.27 -19.00 -0.03
C ASP A 34 -6.87 -18.16 1.19
N GLU A 35 -5.61 -18.22 1.63
CA GLU A 35 -5.09 -17.45 2.76
C GLU A 35 -4.49 -16.08 2.38
N ARG A 36 -4.50 -15.71 1.09
CA ARG A 36 -3.92 -14.45 0.63
C ARG A 36 -4.68 -13.24 1.18
N THR A 37 -3.93 -12.25 1.64
CA THR A 37 -4.46 -10.97 2.13
C THR A 37 -4.18 -9.81 1.16
N ALA A 38 -3.43 -10.07 0.09
CA ALA A 38 -3.10 -9.12 -0.96
C ALA A 38 -2.93 -9.82 -2.31
N GLY A 39 -3.24 -9.10 -3.38
CA GLY A 39 -3.13 -9.61 -4.75
C GLY A 39 -1.71 -9.63 -5.27
N LYS A 40 -1.57 -9.41 -6.58
CA LYS A 40 -0.30 -9.36 -7.30
C LYS A 40 0.65 -8.34 -6.67
N LEU A 41 1.90 -8.76 -6.50
CA LEU A 41 2.98 -7.92 -5.99
C LEU A 41 3.69 -7.19 -7.14
N TYR A 42 4.11 -5.97 -6.86
CA TYR A 42 4.81 -5.08 -7.77
C TYR A 42 6.06 -4.52 -7.08
N SER A 43 7.18 -4.54 -7.79
CA SER A 43 8.45 -3.95 -7.35
C SER A 43 8.56 -2.45 -7.64
N THR A 44 7.55 -1.88 -8.29
CA THR A 44 7.46 -0.45 -8.59
C THR A 44 6.04 0.05 -8.34
N THR A 45 5.94 1.32 -7.95
CA THR A 45 4.64 1.96 -7.74
C THR A 45 3.85 2.02 -9.05
N LYS A 46 2.61 1.56 -9.00
CA LYS A 46 1.59 1.71 -10.04
C LYS A 46 0.31 2.27 -9.41
N ILE A 47 -0.55 2.89 -10.21
CA ILE A 47 -1.81 3.44 -9.70
C ILE A 47 -2.88 2.34 -9.62
N ASN A 48 -3.02 1.59 -10.70
CA ASN A 48 -3.99 0.52 -10.83
C ASN A 48 -3.33 -0.76 -11.35
N SER A 49 -3.91 -1.88 -10.96
CA SER A 49 -3.63 -3.16 -11.59
C SER A 49 -4.26 -3.23 -12.98
N GLU A 50 -3.90 -4.30 -13.69
CA GLU A 50 -4.29 -4.62 -15.05
C GLU A 50 -5.82 -4.81 -15.18
N ILE A 51 -6.49 -5.12 -14.07
CA ILE A 51 -7.95 -5.25 -13.99
C ILE A 51 -8.63 -4.07 -13.27
N GLY A 52 -7.86 -3.04 -12.90
CA GLY A 52 -8.37 -1.77 -12.37
C GLY A 52 -8.36 -1.61 -10.84
N ASN A 53 -7.91 -2.61 -10.08
CA ASN A 53 -7.82 -2.50 -8.63
C ASN A 53 -6.74 -1.49 -8.22
N ARG A 54 -6.89 -0.83 -7.06
CA ARG A 54 -5.85 0.07 -6.54
C ARG A 54 -4.63 -0.75 -6.14
N ILE A 55 -3.45 -0.22 -6.45
CA ILE A 55 -2.18 -0.74 -5.96
C ILE A 55 -1.72 0.19 -4.85
N LEU A 56 -1.40 -0.37 -3.68
CA LEU A 56 -0.94 0.39 -2.50
C LEU A 56 0.34 -0.25 -1.96
N GLU A 57 1.05 0.47 -1.10
CA GLU A 57 2.24 -0.05 -0.45
C GLU A 57 1.84 -1.22 0.46
N LEU A 58 2.53 -2.35 0.35
CA LEU A 58 2.27 -3.52 1.17
C LEU A 58 3.19 -3.49 2.38
N LEU A 59 2.59 -3.36 3.55
CA LEU A 59 3.27 -3.42 4.84
C LEU A 59 2.97 -4.77 5.50
N TYR A 60 3.88 -5.24 6.34
CA TYR A 60 3.62 -6.42 7.15
C TYR A 60 4.21 -6.22 8.56
N CYS A 61 3.63 -6.93 9.53
CA CYS A 61 4.15 -6.95 10.89
C CYS A 61 5.16 -8.11 11.02
N ASP A 62 6.43 -7.81 11.28
CA ASP A 62 7.47 -8.83 11.49
C ASP A 62 7.14 -9.80 12.65
N ASN A 63 6.34 -9.37 13.64
CA ASN A 63 6.01 -10.19 14.79
C ASN A 63 4.85 -11.17 14.55
N CYS A 64 3.85 -10.81 13.74
CA CYS A 64 2.63 -11.63 13.56
C CYS A 64 2.25 -11.92 12.11
N GLY A 65 3.00 -11.43 11.13
CA GLY A 65 2.76 -11.68 9.71
C GLY A 65 1.54 -10.96 9.11
N THR A 66 0.76 -10.23 9.91
CA THR A 66 -0.41 -9.49 9.41
C THR A 66 0.03 -8.43 8.40
N THR A 67 -0.63 -8.42 7.24
CA THR A 67 -0.39 -7.44 6.17
C THR A 67 -1.30 -6.24 6.30
N PHE A 68 -0.82 -5.09 5.86
CA PHE A 68 -1.56 -3.84 5.83
C PHE A 68 -1.27 -3.11 4.52
N PHE A 69 -2.15 -2.20 4.14
CA PHE A 69 -1.95 -1.34 2.99
C PHE A 69 -1.66 0.08 3.44
N GLY A 70 -0.61 0.68 2.87
CA GLY A 70 -0.21 2.05 3.13
C GLY A 70 -0.33 2.93 1.89
N GLY A 71 -0.73 4.19 2.10
CA GLY A 71 -0.90 5.14 1.02
C GLY A 71 -0.87 6.60 1.46
N SER A 72 -0.99 7.50 0.48
CA SER A 72 -1.24 8.92 0.76
C SER A 72 -2.69 9.12 1.15
N ARG A 73 -2.93 9.78 2.28
CA ARG A 73 -4.27 10.17 2.69
C ARG A 73 -4.82 11.26 1.76
N SER A 74 -6.03 11.05 1.26
CA SER A 74 -6.78 12.04 0.48
C SER A 74 -8.24 12.05 0.92
N ILE A 75 -8.91 13.15 0.63
CA ILE A 75 -10.36 13.29 0.81
C ILE A 75 -10.99 13.14 -0.58
N GLY A 76 -11.68 12.03 -0.77
CA GLY A 76 -12.40 11.72 -1.99
C GLY A 76 -13.68 12.54 -2.15
N LYS A 77 -14.39 12.29 -3.26
CA LYS A 77 -15.69 12.92 -3.52
C LYS A 77 -16.68 12.55 -2.41
N LYS A 78 -17.42 13.55 -1.90
CA LYS A 78 -18.36 13.44 -0.76
C LYS A 78 -17.70 13.30 0.63
N GLY A 79 -16.43 13.68 0.79
CA GLY A 79 -15.78 13.74 2.10
C GLY A 79 -15.34 12.39 2.66
N THR A 80 -15.35 11.33 1.83
CA THR A 80 -14.85 10.01 2.22
C THR A 80 -13.34 10.00 2.23
N TRP A 81 -12.72 9.42 3.25
CA TRP A 81 -11.28 9.19 3.24
C TRP A 81 -10.90 8.16 2.19
N GLU A 82 -9.82 8.42 1.45
CA GLU A 82 -9.27 7.50 0.48
C GLU A 82 -7.75 7.42 0.60
N LEU A 83 -7.20 6.26 0.23
CA LEU A 83 -5.76 6.04 0.14
C LEU A 83 -5.33 6.05 -1.33
N LEU A 84 -4.38 6.92 -1.65
CA LEU A 84 -3.79 7.05 -2.97
C LEU A 84 -2.39 6.43 -3.01
N PRO A 85 -2.00 5.76 -4.09
CA PRO A 85 -0.62 5.25 -4.25
C PRO A 85 0.42 6.39 -4.22
N LEU A 86 0.03 7.55 -4.75
CA LEU A 86 0.88 8.73 -4.89
C LEU A 86 0.24 9.92 -4.18
N SER A 87 1.07 10.88 -3.79
CA SER A 87 0.59 12.13 -3.18
C SER A 87 -0.22 12.92 -4.21
N PRO A 88 -1.40 13.45 -3.84
CA PRO A 88 -2.19 14.31 -4.73
C PRO A 88 -1.58 15.71 -4.90
N LYS A 89 -0.61 16.11 -4.07
CA LYS A 89 0.09 17.40 -4.17
C LYS A 89 1.17 17.32 -5.24
N ILE A 90 0.79 17.59 -6.49
CA ILE A 90 1.69 17.59 -7.67
C ILE A 90 2.33 18.98 -7.87
N GLU A 91 1.72 20.03 -7.30
CA GLU A 91 2.22 21.41 -7.42
C GLU A 91 3.41 21.67 -6.48
N GLY A 92 4.59 21.94 -7.07
CA GLY A 92 5.76 22.49 -6.37
C GLY A 92 6.98 21.58 -6.17
N ILE A 93 7.06 20.40 -6.82
CA ILE A 93 8.17 19.46 -6.60
C ILE A 93 9.12 19.44 -7.82
N PRO A 94 10.40 19.85 -7.69
CA PRO A 94 11.42 19.57 -8.70
C PRO A 94 11.70 18.05 -8.74
N GLU A 95 11.95 17.51 -9.94
CA GLU A 95 12.16 16.08 -10.25
C GLU A 95 12.69 15.23 -9.09
N LYS A 96 11.82 14.41 -8.49
CA LYS A 96 12.24 13.30 -7.63
C LYS A 96 11.38 12.08 -7.92
N THR A 97 12.07 11.01 -8.33
CA THR A 97 11.51 9.69 -8.62
C THR A 97 10.47 9.30 -7.56
N PRO A 98 9.24 8.93 -7.95
CA PRO A 98 8.12 8.65 -7.03
C PRO A 98 8.44 7.69 -5.88
N GLY A 99 9.38 6.76 -6.08
CA GLY A 99 9.83 5.83 -5.05
C GLY A 99 10.58 6.48 -3.88
N LYS A 100 11.35 7.55 -4.10
CA LYS A 100 12.21 8.18 -3.06
C LYS A 100 11.47 9.10 -2.09
N LEU A 101 10.17 9.33 -2.30
CA LEU A 101 9.37 10.27 -1.52
C LEU A 101 8.47 9.60 -0.48
N VAL A 102 8.28 8.28 -0.55
CA VAL A 102 7.45 7.53 0.41
C VAL A 102 8.04 7.62 1.82
N ASP A 103 9.36 7.52 1.96
CA ASP A 103 10.04 7.58 3.25
C ASP A 103 10.08 8.98 3.88
N LYS A 104 9.71 10.01 3.11
CA LYS A 104 9.68 11.41 3.58
C LYS A 104 8.28 11.89 3.96
N ARG A 105 7.26 11.05 3.84
CA ARG A 105 5.88 11.43 4.17
C ARG A 105 5.71 11.59 5.68
N THR A 106 5.05 12.66 6.08
CA THR A 106 4.70 12.88 7.49
C THR A 106 3.54 11.99 7.92
N TYR A 107 3.34 11.82 9.24
CA TYR A 107 2.21 11.07 9.79
C TYR A 107 0.84 11.57 9.26
N GLN A 108 0.70 12.86 9.02
CA GLN A 108 -0.54 13.43 8.50
C GLN A 108 -0.80 13.10 7.02
N GLU A 109 0.26 12.77 6.27
CA GLU A 109 0.20 12.51 4.84
C GLU A 109 0.07 11.02 4.52
N TYR A 110 0.42 10.14 5.46
CA TYR A 110 0.44 8.69 5.29
C TYR A 110 -0.60 8.00 6.17
N GLY A 111 -1.18 6.91 5.68
CA GLY A 111 -2.19 6.13 6.40
C GLY A 111 -2.38 4.74 5.84
#